data_AF-A0A6N2TD48-F1
#
_entry.id   AF-A0A6N2TD48-F1
#
_cell.length_a   1.000
_cell.length_b   1.000
_cell.length_c   1.000
_cell.angle_alpha   90.00
_cell.angle_beta   90.00
_cell.angle_gamma   90.00
#
_symmetry.space_group_name_H-M   'P 1'
#
loop_
_entity.id
_entity.type
_entity.pdbx_description
1 polymer ?
#
loop_
_entity_poly.entity_id
_entity_poly.type
_entity_poly.pdbx_seq_one_letter_code
_entity_poly.pdbx_strand_id
1 'polypeptide(L)'
;MLGECHAHVIMDGINYKEAVSLHKNGVQDQAIHRCFQEYQERGITFIRDGGDALGVSRRAKELAPEYGIDYRSPVFAIHREGHYGSIVGKSYTTMKEYHALVLEAKREGADFIKIMTTGLLDFNNQGEITGTPLCEKEVKEMVHIAHGEGMAVMSHTNGNCGVRSAIEAGMDSIEHGNYINEETIEMFAQSGVVWTPTLVTVRNLLGCGRYEDEVLFPIIKMGERNLRLAFEKKVNVALGSDAGAYMVSHGQGIYDEYAAFCEILGETEEMKAWIQRGEDIIKERFKR
;
A
#
# COMPACT_ATOMS: atom_id res chain seq x y z
N MET A 1 17.79 7.63 4.24
CA MET A 1 17.77 6.29 3.62
C MET A 1 16.30 5.98 3.40
N LEU A 2 15.88 5.59 2.19
CA LEU A 2 14.46 5.43 1.87
C LEU A 2 13.94 4.09 2.43
N GLY A 3 12.78 4.10 3.07
CA GLY A 3 12.01 2.92 3.38
C GLY A 3 10.90 2.68 2.35
N GLU A 4 10.64 1.42 2.03
CA GLU A 4 9.53 1.01 1.17
C GLU A 4 8.29 0.75 2.03
N CYS A 5 7.37 1.71 2.13
CA CYS A 5 6.20 1.58 2.99
C CYS A 5 5.02 0.84 2.34
N HIS A 6 5.11 0.43 1.07
CA HIS A 6 4.12 -0.45 0.46
C HIS A 6 4.75 -1.22 -0.70
N ALA A 7 4.95 -2.53 -0.52
CA ALA A 7 5.32 -3.45 -1.61
C ALA A 7 4.52 -4.76 -1.54
N HIS A 8 4.68 -5.61 -2.56
CA HIS A 8 4.17 -6.98 -2.60
C HIS A 8 5.26 -7.93 -3.08
N VAL A 9 5.95 -8.60 -2.15
CA VAL A 9 7.09 -9.50 -2.46
C VAL A 9 6.68 -10.73 -3.29
N ILE A 10 5.39 -11.09 -3.27
CA ILE A 10 4.84 -12.17 -4.11
C ILE A 10 4.76 -11.80 -5.61
N MET A 11 4.86 -10.51 -5.95
CA MET A 11 4.81 -10.01 -7.32
C MET A 11 6.21 -9.59 -7.81
N ASP A 12 6.35 -9.13 -9.05
CA ASP A 12 7.68 -8.88 -9.65
C ASP A 12 7.81 -7.62 -10.51
N GLY A 13 6.75 -6.83 -10.66
CA GLY A 13 6.77 -5.63 -11.49
C GLY A 13 6.68 -5.85 -13.00
N ILE A 14 6.70 -7.11 -13.47
CA ILE A 14 6.72 -7.48 -14.90
C ILE A 14 5.43 -8.21 -15.27
N ASN A 15 5.12 -9.29 -14.57
CA ASN A 15 3.92 -10.08 -14.77
C ASN A 15 3.48 -10.65 -13.42
N TYR A 16 2.83 -9.79 -12.63
CA TYR A 16 2.38 -10.12 -11.29
C TYR A 16 1.54 -11.42 -11.21
N LYS A 17 0.79 -11.78 -12.28
CA LYS A 17 0.01 -13.03 -12.30
C LYS A 17 0.90 -14.26 -12.37
N GLU A 18 1.95 -14.20 -13.19
CA GLU A 18 2.94 -15.27 -13.32
C GLU A 18 3.79 -15.39 -12.07
N ALA A 19 4.23 -14.25 -11.52
CA ALA A 19 4.93 -14.18 -10.24
C ALA A 19 4.12 -14.82 -9.10
N VAL A 20 2.84 -14.46 -8.94
CA VAL A 20 1.95 -15.13 -7.97
C VAL A 20 1.78 -16.61 -8.28
N SER A 21 1.66 -16.97 -9.57
CA SER A 21 1.47 -18.37 -9.98
C SER A 21 2.67 -19.27 -9.67
N LEU A 22 3.88 -18.70 -9.62
CA LEU A 22 5.11 -19.40 -9.26
C LEU A 22 5.02 -20.07 -7.87
N HIS A 23 4.24 -19.48 -6.97
CA HIS A 23 4.12 -19.90 -5.57
C HIS A 23 2.96 -20.88 -5.29
N LYS A 24 2.12 -21.20 -6.29
CA LYS A 24 0.90 -22.01 -6.08
C LYS A 24 1.15 -23.43 -5.55
N ASN A 25 2.32 -24.00 -5.85
CA ASN A 25 2.71 -25.34 -5.41
C ASN A 25 3.73 -25.30 -4.26
N GLY A 26 3.81 -24.17 -3.55
CA GLY A 26 4.76 -23.93 -2.46
C GLY A 26 5.58 -22.67 -2.71
N VAL A 27 5.99 -22.03 -1.61
CA VAL A 27 6.83 -20.82 -1.65
C VAL A 27 8.16 -21.11 -2.37
N GLN A 28 8.60 -20.17 -3.19
CA GLN A 28 9.81 -20.28 -3.99
C GLN A 28 10.82 -19.26 -3.45
N ASP A 29 11.68 -19.70 -2.54
CA ASP A 29 12.66 -18.84 -1.85
C ASP A 29 13.53 -18.05 -2.85
N GLN A 30 13.87 -18.63 -4.00
CA GLN A 30 14.68 -17.95 -5.01
C GLN A 30 14.05 -16.64 -5.52
N ALA A 31 12.71 -16.54 -5.58
CA ALA A 31 12.04 -15.30 -5.96
C ALA A 31 12.17 -14.23 -4.87
N ILE A 32 12.03 -14.62 -3.60
CA ILE A 32 12.20 -13.74 -2.44
C ILE A 32 13.64 -13.25 -2.36
N HIS A 33 14.63 -14.14 -2.53
CA HIS A 33 16.05 -13.77 -2.52
C HIS A 33 16.37 -12.74 -3.60
N ARG A 34 15.86 -12.89 -4.83
CA ARG A 34 16.04 -11.88 -5.89
C ARG A 34 15.43 -10.54 -5.49
N CYS A 35 14.21 -10.55 -4.96
CA CYS A 35 13.54 -9.34 -4.47
C CYS A 35 14.39 -8.62 -3.41
N PHE A 36 14.88 -9.32 -2.39
CA PHE A 36 15.69 -8.72 -1.34
C PHE A 36 17.10 -8.30 -1.77
N GLN A 37 17.70 -8.98 -2.76
CA GLN A 37 18.96 -8.53 -3.38
C GLN A 37 18.78 -7.16 -4.01
N GLU A 38 17.69 -6.92 -4.76
CA GLU A 38 17.43 -5.61 -5.37
C GLU A 38 17.32 -4.48 -4.34
N TYR A 39 16.69 -4.73 -3.19
CA TYR A 39 16.61 -3.77 -2.09
C TYR A 39 17.96 -3.58 -1.39
N GLN A 40 18.70 -4.66 -1.10
CA GLN A 40 19.99 -4.63 -0.43
C GLN A 40 21.04 -3.88 -1.25
N GLU A 41 21.15 -4.14 -2.55
CA GLU A 41 22.09 -3.47 -3.46
C GLU A 41 21.85 -1.96 -3.53
N ARG A 42 20.60 -1.55 -3.27
CA ARG A 42 20.17 -0.16 -3.22
C ARG A 42 20.20 0.46 -1.82
N GLY A 43 20.60 -0.30 -0.80
CA GLY A 43 20.67 0.18 0.58
C GLY A 43 19.30 0.49 1.20
N ILE A 44 18.23 -0.14 0.72
CA ILE A 44 16.89 -0.04 1.30
C ILE A 44 16.78 -1.11 2.40
N THR A 45 16.58 -0.66 3.63
CA THR A 45 16.63 -1.53 4.83
C THR A 45 15.29 -1.67 5.54
N PHE A 46 14.22 -1.07 5.02
CA PHE A 46 12.87 -1.18 5.57
C PHE A 46 11.88 -1.49 4.45
N ILE A 47 11.04 -2.51 4.66
CA ILE A 47 9.99 -2.90 3.73
C ILE A 47 8.71 -3.22 4.52
N ARG A 48 7.60 -2.57 4.14
CA ARG A 48 6.26 -2.89 4.60
C ARG A 48 5.47 -3.51 3.44
N ASP A 49 5.27 -4.82 3.55
CA ASP A 49 4.63 -5.66 2.54
C ASP A 49 3.11 -5.74 2.73
N GLY A 50 2.35 -5.83 1.65
CA GLY A 50 0.88 -5.88 1.67
C GLY A 50 0.26 -7.26 1.91
N GLY A 51 1.07 -8.31 2.07
CA GLY A 51 0.66 -9.68 2.34
C GLY A 51 0.35 -10.51 1.10
N ASP A 52 0.17 -11.81 1.32
CA ASP A 52 -0.25 -12.78 0.31
C ASP A 52 -0.96 -14.01 0.92
N ALA A 53 -1.75 -14.72 0.11
CA ALA A 53 -2.47 -15.92 0.58
C ALA A 53 -1.66 -17.23 0.47
N LEU A 54 -0.46 -17.20 -0.11
CA LEU A 54 0.38 -18.38 -0.41
C LEU A 54 1.54 -18.56 0.57
N GLY A 55 1.69 -17.66 1.54
CA GLY A 55 2.70 -17.72 2.61
C GLY A 55 4.06 -17.14 2.22
N VAL A 56 4.15 -16.44 1.09
CA VAL A 56 5.39 -15.81 0.61
C VAL A 56 5.87 -14.74 1.60
N SER A 57 4.99 -13.87 2.09
CA SER A 57 5.32 -12.79 3.00
C SER A 57 5.78 -13.29 4.37
N ARG A 58 5.19 -14.39 4.86
CA ARG A 58 5.68 -15.07 6.07
C ARG A 58 7.09 -15.62 5.86
N ARG A 59 7.34 -16.29 4.73
CA ARG A 59 8.68 -16.80 4.41
C ARG A 59 9.68 -15.67 4.18
N ALA A 60 9.24 -14.57 3.56
CA ALA A 60 10.04 -13.38 3.34
C ALA A 60 10.47 -12.75 4.68
N LYS A 61 9.58 -12.71 5.66
CA LYS A 61 9.92 -12.25 7.02
C LYS A 61 11.02 -13.09 7.69
N GLU A 62 11.05 -14.41 7.45
CA GLU A 62 12.10 -15.29 7.97
C GLU A 62 13.46 -15.02 7.30
N LEU A 63 13.47 -14.71 5.99
CA LEU A 63 14.68 -14.50 5.19
C LEU A 63 15.22 -13.07 5.26
N ALA A 64 14.39 -12.07 5.55
CA ALA A 64 14.76 -10.66 5.53
C ALA A 64 15.99 -10.29 6.39
N PRO A 65 16.21 -10.88 7.59
CA PRO A 65 17.40 -10.60 8.39
C PRO A 65 18.73 -10.93 7.69
N GLU A 66 18.75 -11.91 6.77
CA GLU A 66 19.95 -12.24 5.97
C GLU A 66 20.42 -11.07 5.09
N TYR A 67 19.49 -10.18 4.75
CA TYR A 67 19.72 -9.01 3.92
C TYR A 67 19.86 -7.71 4.70
N GLY A 68 19.69 -7.75 6.04
CA GLY A 68 19.67 -6.56 6.88
C GLY A 68 18.40 -5.71 6.71
N ILE A 69 17.28 -6.34 6.34
CA ILE A 69 16.01 -5.67 6.09
C ILE A 69 15.08 -5.83 7.30
N ASP A 70 14.58 -4.71 7.86
CA ASP A 70 13.39 -4.67 8.72
C ASP A 70 12.16 -4.86 7.83
N TYR A 71 11.66 -6.09 7.82
CA TYR A 71 10.53 -6.50 6.99
C TYR A 71 9.27 -6.69 7.84
N ARG A 72 8.18 -6.01 7.44
CA ARG A 72 6.89 -6.04 8.14
C ARG A 72 5.78 -6.43 7.21
N SER A 73 4.86 -7.25 7.67
CA SER A 73 3.80 -7.80 6.82
C SER A 73 2.53 -8.10 7.62
N PRO A 74 1.34 -8.03 6.98
CA PRO A 74 0.10 -8.53 7.55
C PRO A 74 -0.03 -10.05 7.42
N VAL A 75 0.99 -10.72 6.87
CA VAL A 75 0.98 -12.11 6.37
C VAL A 75 0.07 -12.26 5.16
N PHE A 76 -1.22 -11.92 5.30
CA PHE A 76 -2.20 -11.87 4.22
C PHE A 76 -3.09 -10.64 4.37
N ALA A 77 -3.55 -10.08 3.25
CA ALA A 77 -4.63 -9.11 3.29
C ALA A 77 -5.98 -9.77 3.57
N ILE A 78 -6.96 -8.99 4.01
CA ILE A 78 -8.34 -9.43 4.22
C ILE A 78 -9.27 -8.61 3.33
N HIS A 79 -10.11 -9.27 2.54
CA HIS A 79 -11.04 -8.61 1.64
C HIS A 79 -12.44 -9.21 1.71
N ARG A 80 -13.45 -8.43 1.32
CA ARG A 80 -14.82 -8.95 1.24
C ARG A 80 -14.96 -9.89 0.03
N GLU A 81 -15.70 -10.99 0.19
CA GLU A 81 -16.02 -11.88 -0.91
C GLU A 81 -16.67 -11.11 -2.08
N GLY A 82 -16.27 -11.44 -3.32
CA GLY A 82 -16.70 -10.71 -4.51
C GLY A 82 -16.10 -9.31 -4.69
N HIS A 83 -15.21 -8.84 -3.80
CA HIS A 83 -14.50 -7.57 -3.93
C HIS A 83 -13.02 -7.79 -4.29
N TYR A 84 -12.34 -6.70 -4.67
CA TYR A 84 -10.91 -6.71 -4.96
C TYR A 84 -10.08 -7.16 -3.74
N GLY A 85 -9.03 -7.96 -3.98
CA GLY A 85 -8.09 -8.40 -2.93
C GLY A 85 -7.66 -9.87 -2.99
N SER A 86 -8.33 -10.71 -3.79
CA SER A 86 -8.10 -12.16 -3.82
C SER A 86 -6.69 -12.59 -4.23
N ILE A 87 -5.93 -11.69 -4.87
CA ILE A 87 -4.55 -11.96 -5.28
C ILE A 87 -3.57 -11.90 -4.10
N VAL A 88 -3.89 -11.17 -3.04
CA VAL A 88 -2.98 -10.87 -1.91
C VAL A 88 -3.57 -11.28 -0.55
N GLY A 89 -4.73 -11.92 -0.53
CA GLY A 89 -5.46 -12.07 0.72
C GLY A 89 -6.51 -13.17 0.76
N LYS A 90 -7.12 -13.29 1.93
CA LYS A 90 -8.22 -14.21 2.24
C LYS A 90 -9.54 -13.44 2.30
N SER A 91 -10.63 -14.08 1.86
CA SER A 91 -11.94 -13.44 1.83
C SER A 91 -12.73 -13.66 3.14
N TYR A 92 -13.63 -12.73 3.44
CA TYR A 92 -14.66 -12.89 4.47
C TYR A 92 -16.05 -12.58 3.91
N THR A 93 -17.08 -13.17 4.51
CA THR A 93 -18.49 -12.87 4.21
C THR A 93 -19.23 -12.27 5.40
N THR A 94 -18.76 -12.51 6.63
CA THR A 94 -19.34 -11.97 7.87
C THR A 94 -18.28 -11.33 8.77
N MET A 95 -18.68 -10.41 9.66
CA MET A 95 -17.74 -9.80 10.62
C MET A 95 -17.13 -10.81 11.61
N LYS A 96 -17.83 -11.92 11.87
CA LYS A 96 -17.28 -13.02 12.67
C LYS A 96 -16.12 -13.72 11.94
N GLU A 97 -16.25 -13.92 10.63
CA GLU A 97 -15.17 -14.47 9.81
C GLU A 97 -14.01 -13.48 9.69
N TYR A 98 -14.31 -12.19 9.50
CA TYR A 98 -13.29 -11.13 9.52
C TYR A 98 -12.48 -11.15 10.82
N HIS A 99 -13.15 -11.17 11.98
CA HIS A 99 -12.47 -11.25 13.28
C HIS A 99 -11.64 -12.53 13.43
N ALA A 100 -12.15 -13.68 12.96
CA ALA A 100 -11.39 -14.93 12.96
C ALA A 100 -10.10 -14.83 12.12
N LEU A 101 -10.15 -14.16 10.96
CA LEU A 101 -8.99 -13.90 10.11
C LEU A 101 -8.00 -12.93 10.75
N VAL A 102 -8.47 -11.89 11.46
CA VAL A 102 -7.59 -10.99 12.25
C VAL A 102 -6.81 -11.80 13.30
N LEU A 103 -7.49 -12.68 14.04
CA LEU A 103 -6.86 -13.55 15.02
C LEU A 103 -5.89 -14.56 14.37
N GLU A 104 -6.21 -15.04 13.18
CA GLU A 104 -5.34 -15.92 12.40
C GLU A 104 -4.06 -15.21 11.96
N ALA A 105 -4.16 -14.03 11.36
CA ALA A 105 -3.01 -13.21 10.96
C ALA A 105 -2.09 -12.95 12.16
N LYS A 106 -2.67 -12.58 13.31
CA LYS A 106 -1.93 -12.35 14.57
C LYS A 106 -1.22 -13.62 15.06
N ARG A 107 -1.86 -14.80 14.99
CA ARG A 107 -1.22 -16.09 15.33
C ARG A 107 -0.10 -16.45 14.35
N GLU A 108 -0.24 -16.10 13.08
CA GLU A 108 0.76 -16.33 12.04
C GLU A 108 1.92 -15.32 12.07
N GLY A 109 1.87 -14.33 12.97
CA GLY A 109 2.98 -13.40 13.20
C GLY A 109 2.91 -12.11 12.38
N ALA A 110 1.71 -11.72 11.95
CA ALA A 110 1.46 -10.42 11.34
C ALA A 110 1.88 -9.26 12.27
N ASP A 111 2.42 -8.19 11.67
CA ASP A 111 2.77 -6.95 12.37
C ASP A 111 1.61 -5.95 12.39
N PHE A 112 0.64 -6.11 11.49
CA PHE A 112 -0.54 -5.27 11.30
C PHE A 112 -1.60 -6.04 10.51
N ILE A 113 -2.77 -5.44 10.27
CA ILE A 113 -3.82 -5.98 9.39
C ILE A 113 -3.89 -5.14 8.11
N LYS A 114 -3.97 -5.77 6.95
CA LYS A 114 -4.26 -5.09 5.68
C LYS A 114 -5.69 -5.40 5.25
N ILE A 115 -6.46 -4.36 4.93
CA ILE A 115 -7.83 -4.51 4.41
C ILE A 115 -8.01 -3.85 3.04
N MET A 116 -8.98 -4.37 2.28
CA MET A 116 -9.39 -3.84 0.98
C MET A 116 -10.76 -3.17 1.11
N THR A 117 -10.80 -1.84 1.01
CA THR A 117 -12.04 -1.07 1.23
C THR A 117 -12.69 -0.60 -0.08
N THR A 118 -11.92 -0.57 -1.17
CA THR A 118 -12.38 -0.21 -2.52
C THR A 118 -11.74 -1.10 -3.57
N GLY A 119 -12.20 -0.99 -4.82
CA GLY A 119 -11.47 -1.57 -5.95
C GLY A 119 -10.30 -0.71 -6.45
N LEU A 120 -9.90 -0.99 -7.68
CA LEU A 120 -8.84 -0.31 -8.42
C LEU A 120 -9.38 0.93 -9.15
N LEU A 121 -8.48 1.70 -9.76
CA LEU A 121 -8.85 2.69 -10.76
C LEU A 121 -9.55 2.02 -11.95
N ASP A 122 -10.66 2.59 -12.41
CA ASP A 122 -11.23 2.23 -13.70
C ASP A 122 -10.65 3.12 -14.80
N PHE A 123 -9.62 2.63 -15.49
CA PHE A 123 -8.98 3.37 -16.59
C PHE A 123 -9.89 3.56 -17.81
N ASN A 124 -11.03 2.84 -17.90
CA ASN A 124 -12.02 3.06 -18.96
C ASN A 124 -13.08 4.09 -18.57
N ASN A 125 -13.16 4.46 -17.29
CA ASN A 125 -14.14 5.39 -16.78
C ASN A 125 -13.48 6.37 -15.80
N GLN A 126 -12.95 7.45 -16.36
CA GLN A 126 -12.13 8.42 -15.63
C GLN A 126 -12.86 8.99 -14.40
N GLY A 127 -12.20 8.96 -13.25
CA GLY A 127 -12.76 9.42 -11.98
C GLY A 127 -13.49 8.33 -11.18
N GLU A 128 -13.71 7.16 -11.78
CA GLU A 128 -14.37 6.02 -11.14
C GLU A 128 -13.38 4.96 -10.68
N ILE A 129 -13.85 4.13 -9.76
CA ILE A 129 -13.16 2.94 -9.27
C ILE A 129 -13.97 1.70 -9.62
N THR A 130 -13.28 0.58 -9.80
CA THR A 130 -13.92 -0.69 -10.12
C THR A 130 -14.69 -1.23 -8.91
N GLY A 131 -15.85 -1.85 -9.14
CA GLY A 131 -16.64 -2.47 -8.08
C GLY A 131 -17.26 -1.47 -7.11
N THR A 132 -17.88 -1.97 -6.03
CA THR A 132 -18.54 -1.13 -5.03
C THR A 132 -17.64 -0.98 -3.80
N PRO A 133 -17.40 0.25 -3.31
CA PRO A 133 -16.75 0.47 -2.02
C PRO A 133 -17.51 -0.19 -0.86
N LEU A 134 -16.78 -0.62 0.15
CA LEU A 134 -17.41 -1.00 1.42
C LEU A 134 -18.11 0.21 2.04
N CYS A 135 -19.21 -0.04 2.75
CA CYS A 135 -19.93 1.04 3.41
C CYS A 135 -19.19 1.50 4.67
N GLU A 136 -19.35 2.77 5.04
CA GLU A 136 -18.68 3.40 6.19
C GLU A 136 -18.81 2.58 7.50
N LYS A 137 -20.01 2.05 7.78
CA LYS A 137 -20.27 1.24 8.98
C LYS A 137 -19.44 -0.05 9.01
N GLU A 138 -19.29 -0.68 7.85
CA GLU A 138 -18.48 -1.89 7.72
C GLU A 138 -16.99 -1.57 7.89
N VAL A 139 -16.49 -0.51 7.24
CA VAL A 139 -15.10 -0.05 7.40
C VAL A 139 -14.79 0.27 8.88
N LYS A 140 -15.69 0.99 9.56
CA LYS A 140 -15.54 1.32 10.97
C LYS A 140 -15.50 0.11 11.88
N GLU A 141 -16.35 -0.89 11.63
CA GLU A 141 -16.36 -2.14 12.40
C GLU A 141 -15.08 -2.95 12.17
N MET A 142 -14.58 -3.01 10.93
CA MET A 142 -13.33 -3.71 10.61
C MET A 142 -12.13 -3.11 11.34
N VAL A 143 -12.04 -1.77 11.37
CA VAL A 143 -10.99 -1.05 12.11
C VAL A 143 -11.15 -1.27 13.62
N HIS A 144 -12.38 -1.15 14.14
CA HIS A 144 -12.66 -1.39 15.55
C HIS A 144 -12.22 -2.78 16.03
N ILE A 145 -12.53 -3.82 15.26
CA ILE A 145 -12.13 -5.21 15.57
C ILE A 145 -10.61 -5.35 15.57
N ALA A 146 -9.91 -4.84 14.54
CA ALA A 146 -8.45 -4.95 14.46
C ALA A 146 -7.75 -4.19 15.60
N HIS A 147 -8.19 -2.97 15.90
CA HIS A 147 -7.70 -2.18 17.03
C HIS A 147 -8.01 -2.82 18.38
N GLY A 148 -9.18 -3.45 18.53
CA GLY A 148 -9.54 -4.22 19.71
C GLY A 148 -8.61 -5.41 19.96
N GLU A 149 -8.04 -5.97 18.90
CA GLU A 149 -6.97 -6.98 18.97
C GLU A 149 -5.57 -6.38 19.06
N GLY A 150 -5.44 -5.06 19.19
CA GLY A 150 -4.16 -4.34 19.34
C GLY A 150 -3.34 -4.25 18.05
N MET A 151 -3.96 -4.39 16.88
CA MET A 151 -3.27 -4.39 15.59
C MET A 151 -3.53 -3.09 14.82
N ALA A 152 -2.49 -2.45 14.30
CA ALA A 152 -2.64 -1.33 13.34
C ALA A 152 -3.26 -1.81 12.03
N VAL A 153 -3.90 -0.90 11.28
CA VAL A 153 -4.61 -1.21 10.02
C VAL A 153 -4.07 -0.40 8.85
N MET A 154 -3.61 -1.12 7.82
CA MET A 154 -3.25 -0.63 6.49
C MET A 154 -4.46 -0.82 5.57
N SER A 155 -4.75 0.12 4.67
CA SER A 155 -5.92 0.01 3.79
C SER A 155 -5.60 0.33 2.35
N HIS A 156 -6.03 -0.53 1.43
CA HIS A 156 -6.17 -0.17 0.01
C HIS A 156 -7.45 0.65 -0.15
N THR A 157 -7.31 1.92 -0.52
CA THR A 157 -8.46 2.81 -0.68
C THR A 157 -8.22 3.84 -1.79
N ASN A 158 -9.12 3.88 -2.76
CA ASN A 158 -9.22 4.92 -3.78
C ASN A 158 -10.61 5.55 -3.73
N GLY A 159 -10.78 6.67 -4.43
CA GLY A 159 -12.05 7.39 -4.46
C GLY A 159 -12.30 8.22 -3.20
N ASN A 160 -12.81 9.43 -3.39
CA ASN A 160 -12.99 10.39 -2.31
C ASN A 160 -13.83 9.84 -1.13
N CYS A 161 -14.98 9.24 -1.41
CA CYS A 161 -15.87 8.71 -0.36
C CYS A 161 -15.24 7.57 0.44
N GLY A 162 -14.49 6.68 -0.23
CA GLY A 162 -13.80 5.57 0.41
C GLY A 162 -12.72 6.07 1.36
N VAL A 163 -11.88 7.02 0.91
CA VAL A 163 -10.80 7.58 1.73
C VAL A 163 -11.34 8.33 2.93
N ARG A 164 -12.40 9.14 2.76
CA ARG A 164 -13.07 9.81 3.90
C ARG A 164 -13.57 8.81 4.94
N SER A 165 -14.24 7.75 4.49
CA SER A 165 -14.75 6.70 5.38
C SER A 165 -13.61 6.00 6.14
N ALA A 166 -12.47 5.76 5.48
CA ALA A 166 -11.29 5.18 6.12
C ALA A 166 -10.66 6.13 7.15
N ILE A 167 -10.57 7.43 6.86
CA ILE A 167 -10.08 8.44 7.83
C ILE A 167 -11.02 8.51 9.05
N GLU A 168 -12.33 8.59 8.83
CA GLU A 168 -13.35 8.66 9.89
C GLU A 168 -13.40 7.38 10.74
N ALA A 169 -13.10 6.23 10.16
CA ALA A 169 -12.96 4.96 10.87
C ALA A 169 -11.70 4.90 11.75
N GLY A 170 -10.72 5.79 11.54
CA GLY A 170 -9.47 5.82 12.29
C GLY A 170 -8.39 4.88 11.73
N MET A 171 -8.34 4.69 10.41
CA MET A 171 -7.28 3.89 9.76
C MET A 171 -5.87 4.37 10.16
N ASP A 172 -4.90 3.47 10.27
CA ASP A 172 -3.53 3.88 10.62
C ASP A 172 -2.73 4.34 9.41
N SER A 173 -2.92 3.69 8.26
CA SER A 173 -2.45 4.15 6.96
C SER A 173 -3.43 3.87 5.83
N ILE A 174 -3.43 4.77 4.84
CA ILE A 174 -4.23 4.66 3.62
C ILE A 174 -3.30 4.71 2.42
N GLU A 175 -3.46 3.71 1.56
CA GLU A 175 -2.60 3.48 0.41
C GLU A 175 -3.32 3.89 -0.86
N HIS A 176 -2.56 4.44 -1.80
CA HIS A 176 -3.01 5.06 -3.04
C HIS A 176 -3.75 6.38 -2.81
N GLY A 177 -5.04 6.35 -2.42
CA GLY A 177 -5.85 7.55 -2.24
C GLY A 177 -6.08 8.33 -3.53
N ASN A 178 -6.16 7.66 -4.68
CA ASN A 178 -6.49 8.36 -5.93
C ASN A 178 -7.91 8.93 -5.90
N TYR A 179 -8.14 9.99 -6.68
CA TYR A 179 -9.43 10.69 -6.79
C TYR A 179 -9.94 11.36 -5.49
N ILE A 180 -9.05 11.64 -4.53
CA ILE A 180 -9.38 12.48 -3.37
C ILE A 180 -9.38 13.97 -3.74
N ASN A 181 -10.20 14.73 -3.01
CA ASN A 181 -10.31 16.18 -3.16
C ASN A 181 -9.59 16.93 -2.01
N GLU A 182 -9.62 18.26 -2.08
CA GLU A 182 -9.00 19.13 -1.07
C GLU A 182 -9.56 18.91 0.34
N GLU A 183 -10.88 18.78 0.49
CA GLU A 183 -11.50 18.53 1.80
C GLU A 183 -10.99 17.24 2.44
N THR A 184 -10.80 16.17 1.65
CA THR A 184 -10.24 14.91 2.14
C THR A 184 -8.75 15.04 2.52
N ILE A 185 -7.98 15.89 1.84
CA ILE A 185 -6.61 16.24 2.25
C ILE A 185 -6.62 17.00 3.59
N GLU A 186 -7.58 17.90 3.80
CA GLU A 186 -7.75 18.58 5.09
C GLU A 186 -8.13 17.59 6.20
N MET A 187 -8.98 16.61 5.91
CA MET A 187 -9.29 15.53 6.85
C MET A 187 -8.03 14.73 7.21
N PHE A 188 -7.19 14.38 6.22
CA PHE A 188 -5.89 13.75 6.49
C PHE A 188 -5.03 14.60 7.44
N ALA A 189 -4.93 15.91 7.18
CA ALA A 189 -4.10 16.83 7.97
C ALA A 189 -4.58 16.98 9.43
N GLN A 190 -5.90 16.87 9.65
CA GLN A 190 -6.51 16.90 10.98
C GLN A 190 -6.51 15.53 11.66
N SER A 191 -6.20 14.47 10.92
CA SER A 191 -6.15 13.10 11.42
C SER A 191 -4.74 12.69 11.85
N GLY A 192 -4.64 11.49 12.44
CA GLY A 192 -3.36 10.82 12.65
C GLY A 192 -2.95 9.89 11.52
N VAL A 193 -3.77 9.73 10.47
CA VAL A 193 -3.59 8.71 9.41
C VAL A 193 -2.39 9.05 8.53
N VAL A 194 -1.57 8.05 8.20
CA VAL A 194 -0.48 8.21 7.23
C VAL A 194 -0.98 7.91 5.83
N TRP A 195 -0.72 8.80 4.87
CA TRP A 195 -1.03 8.58 3.45
C TRP A 195 0.20 8.08 2.70
N THR A 196 0.07 6.94 2.01
CA THR A 196 1.09 6.36 1.12
C THR A 196 0.58 6.43 -0.32
N PRO A 197 0.94 7.47 -1.12
CA PRO A 197 0.24 7.75 -2.38
C PRO A 197 0.56 6.81 -3.53
N THR A 198 1.74 6.16 -3.56
CA THR A 198 2.14 5.20 -4.61
C THR A 198 1.99 5.77 -6.03
N LEU A 199 2.39 7.04 -6.23
CA LEU A 199 2.18 7.78 -7.48
C LEU A 199 2.75 7.05 -8.70
N VAL A 200 3.84 6.30 -8.53
CA VAL A 200 4.51 5.54 -9.59
C VAL A 200 3.65 4.43 -10.20
N THR A 201 2.64 3.93 -9.49
CA THR A 201 1.71 2.92 -10.04
C THR A 201 0.96 3.41 -11.28
N VAL A 202 0.79 4.73 -11.42
CA VAL A 202 0.20 5.37 -12.61
C VAL A 202 1.28 6.06 -13.45
N ARG A 203 2.26 6.74 -12.83
CA ARG A 203 3.31 7.46 -13.58
C ARG A 203 4.15 6.52 -14.44
N ASN A 204 4.51 5.33 -13.94
CA ASN A 204 5.34 4.38 -14.67
C ASN A 204 4.60 3.71 -15.83
N LEU A 205 3.28 3.91 -15.96
CA LEU A 205 2.51 3.44 -17.11
C LEU A 205 2.63 4.37 -18.34
N LEU A 206 3.11 5.61 -18.17
CA LEU A 206 3.31 6.53 -19.30
C LEU A 206 4.28 5.93 -20.33
N GLY A 207 3.89 5.94 -21.59
CA GLY A 207 4.71 5.44 -22.70
C GLY A 207 4.94 3.91 -22.71
N CYS A 208 4.38 3.15 -21.76
CA CYS A 208 4.51 1.69 -21.76
C CYS A 208 3.55 1.00 -22.76
N GLY A 209 2.54 1.72 -23.25
CA GLY A 209 1.57 1.24 -24.24
C GLY A 209 0.42 0.39 -23.66
N ARG A 210 0.31 0.26 -22.33
CA ARG A 210 -0.81 -0.46 -21.70
C ARG A 210 -2.12 0.35 -21.71
N TYR A 211 -2.01 1.67 -21.59
CA TYR A 211 -3.10 2.62 -21.69
C TYR A 211 -2.60 3.81 -22.53
N GLU A 212 -3.52 4.52 -23.19
CA GLU A 212 -3.19 5.78 -23.85
C GLU A 212 -2.76 6.82 -22.81
N ASP A 213 -1.71 7.59 -23.10
CA ASP A 213 -1.16 8.57 -22.16
C ASP A 213 -2.21 9.64 -21.79
N GLU A 214 -3.15 9.96 -22.69
CA GLU A 214 -4.27 10.88 -22.45
C GLU A 214 -5.20 10.43 -21.32
N VAL A 215 -5.31 9.12 -21.07
CA VAL A 215 -6.06 8.56 -19.94
C VAL A 215 -5.28 8.75 -18.63
N LEU A 216 -3.96 8.62 -18.70
CA LEU A 216 -3.07 8.65 -17.53
C LEU A 216 -2.80 10.09 -17.05
N PHE A 217 -2.60 11.03 -17.97
CA PHE A 217 -2.20 12.41 -17.63
C PHE A 217 -3.10 13.10 -16.60
N PRO A 218 -4.44 13.05 -16.68
CA PRO A 218 -5.28 13.71 -15.70
C PRO A 218 -5.17 13.09 -14.30
N ILE A 219 -5.01 11.76 -14.21
CA ILE A 219 -4.84 11.05 -12.94
C ILE A 219 -3.52 11.49 -12.30
N ILE A 220 -2.45 11.51 -13.09
CA ILE A 220 -1.13 11.99 -12.65
C ILE A 220 -1.22 13.43 -12.18
N LYS A 221 -1.78 14.35 -12.97
CA LYS A 221 -1.89 15.78 -12.61
C LYS A 221 -2.68 16.02 -11.33
N MET A 222 -3.73 15.24 -11.11
CA MET A 222 -4.49 15.29 -9.87
C MET A 222 -3.66 14.78 -8.68
N GLY A 223 -2.94 13.66 -8.83
CA GLY A 223 -1.99 13.17 -7.82
C GLY A 223 -0.93 14.20 -7.47
N GLU A 224 -0.34 14.87 -8.47
CA GLU A 224 0.63 15.95 -8.25
C GLU A 224 0.04 17.13 -7.48
N ARG A 225 -1.19 17.55 -7.82
CA ARG A 225 -1.89 18.62 -7.10
C ARG A 225 -2.17 18.23 -5.64
N ASN A 226 -2.65 17.00 -5.43
CA ASN A 226 -2.99 16.51 -4.10
C ASN A 226 -1.74 16.34 -3.23
N LEU A 227 -0.61 15.92 -3.80
CA LEU A 227 0.67 15.85 -3.08
C LEU A 227 1.15 17.25 -2.65
N ARG A 228 1.07 18.26 -3.54
CA ARG A 228 1.40 19.66 -3.19
C ARG A 228 0.57 20.16 -2.02
N LEU A 229 -0.73 19.91 -2.07
CA LEU A 229 -1.64 20.31 -0.99
C LEU A 229 -1.36 19.55 0.31
N ALA A 230 -1.09 18.24 0.24
CA ALA A 230 -0.75 17.43 1.40
C ALA A 230 0.53 17.93 2.09
N PHE A 231 1.54 18.34 1.30
CA PHE A 231 2.76 18.96 1.80
C PHE A 231 2.47 20.30 2.49
N GLU A 232 1.71 21.19 1.84
CA GLU A 232 1.31 22.48 2.40
C GLU A 232 0.54 22.34 3.73
N LYS A 233 -0.39 21.38 3.78
CA LYS A 233 -1.22 21.10 4.96
C LYS A 233 -0.52 20.22 6.01
N LYS A 234 0.72 19.79 5.76
CA LYS A 234 1.53 18.94 6.66
C LYS A 234 0.85 17.61 7.02
N VAL A 235 0.15 17.00 6.06
CA VAL A 235 -0.38 15.64 6.19
C VAL A 235 0.75 14.68 6.52
N ASN A 236 0.53 13.65 7.33
CA ASN A 236 1.54 12.59 7.49
C ASN A 236 1.62 11.78 6.18
N VAL A 237 2.73 11.87 5.46
CA VAL A 237 2.95 11.15 4.20
C VAL A 237 4.23 10.33 4.28
N ALA A 238 4.16 9.09 3.80
CA ALA A 238 5.33 8.23 3.65
C ALA A 238 5.48 7.77 2.19
N LEU A 239 6.70 7.44 1.79
CA LEU A 239 6.96 6.86 0.49
C LEU A 239 6.61 5.37 0.51
N GLY A 240 5.86 4.94 -0.50
CA GLY A 240 5.70 3.54 -0.85
C GLY A 240 5.42 3.45 -2.33
N SER A 241 5.96 2.45 -3.01
CA SER A 241 5.90 2.39 -4.47
C SER A 241 4.83 1.45 -5.01
N ASP A 242 4.31 0.55 -4.17
CA ASP A 242 3.55 -0.64 -4.58
C ASP A 242 4.40 -1.61 -5.43
N ALA A 243 5.70 -1.69 -5.14
CA ALA A 243 6.64 -2.55 -5.87
C ALA A 243 6.13 -3.98 -5.96
N GLY A 244 6.15 -4.52 -7.18
CA GLY A 244 5.45 -5.75 -7.55
C GLY A 244 4.30 -5.48 -8.53
N ALA A 245 3.66 -4.32 -8.46
CA ALA A 245 2.71 -3.86 -9.46
C ALA A 245 3.39 -3.65 -10.83
N TYR A 246 2.65 -3.88 -11.93
CA TYR A 246 3.19 -3.77 -13.28
C TYR A 246 3.90 -2.42 -13.52
N MET A 247 5.11 -2.45 -14.06
CA MET A 247 6.02 -1.30 -14.25
C MET A 247 6.59 -0.71 -12.95
N VAL A 248 6.45 -1.40 -11.81
CA VAL A 248 7.05 -1.01 -10.52
C VAL A 248 7.92 -2.15 -9.99
N SER A 249 9.20 -2.12 -10.33
CA SER A 249 10.17 -3.14 -9.90
C SER A 249 10.59 -2.96 -8.44
N HIS A 250 10.90 -4.07 -7.76
CA HIS A 250 11.50 -4.03 -6.42
C HIS A 250 12.82 -3.25 -6.42
N GLY A 251 13.05 -2.50 -5.35
CA GLY A 251 14.21 -1.62 -5.22
C GLY A 251 14.11 -0.33 -6.06
N GLN A 252 13.88 -0.43 -7.37
CA GLN A 252 13.78 0.76 -8.24
C GLN A 252 12.52 1.59 -7.99
N GLY A 253 11.38 0.95 -7.73
CA GLY A 253 10.09 1.64 -7.57
C GLY A 253 10.09 2.71 -6.49
N ILE A 254 10.78 2.50 -5.36
CA ILE A 254 10.85 3.52 -4.29
C ILE A 254 11.69 4.73 -4.69
N TYR A 255 12.69 4.55 -5.56
CA TYR A 255 13.44 5.68 -6.13
C TYR A 255 12.60 6.44 -7.14
N ASP A 256 11.80 5.74 -7.94
CA ASP A 256 10.87 6.38 -8.86
C ASP A 256 9.85 7.22 -8.07
N GLU A 257 9.36 6.72 -6.93
CA GLU A 257 8.41 7.44 -6.05
C GLU A 257 9.10 8.67 -5.43
N TYR A 258 10.32 8.51 -4.92
CA TYR A 258 11.10 9.64 -4.41
C TYR A 258 11.38 10.69 -5.50
N ALA A 259 11.73 10.25 -6.71
CA ALA A 259 11.95 11.14 -7.85
C ALA A 259 10.67 11.90 -8.22
N ALA A 260 9.52 11.23 -8.24
CA ALA A 260 8.23 11.88 -8.45
C ALA A 260 7.95 12.97 -7.40
N PHE A 261 8.22 12.70 -6.12
CA PHE A 261 8.08 13.70 -5.06
C PHE A 261 9.01 14.90 -5.28
N CYS A 262 10.27 14.67 -5.61
CA CYS A 262 11.24 15.71 -5.94
C CYS A 262 10.81 16.56 -7.15
N GLU A 263 10.29 15.95 -8.20
CA GLU A 263 9.78 16.67 -9.39
C GLU A 263 8.57 17.55 -9.05
N ILE A 264 7.71 17.10 -8.15
CA ILE A 264 6.43 17.77 -7.81
C ILE A 264 6.63 18.92 -6.82
N LEU A 265 7.46 18.69 -5.80
CA LEU A 265 7.63 19.57 -4.64
C LEU A 265 8.97 20.33 -4.64
N GLY A 266 9.93 19.88 -5.44
CA GLY A 266 11.33 20.27 -5.31
C GLY A 266 12.06 19.42 -4.26
N GLU A 267 13.33 19.10 -4.52
CA GLU A 267 14.17 18.40 -3.56
C GLU A 267 14.68 19.38 -2.48
N THR A 268 13.97 19.43 -1.35
CA THR A 268 14.32 20.28 -0.20
C THR A 268 14.51 19.44 1.05
N GLU A 269 15.27 19.97 2.03
CA GLU A 269 15.42 19.31 3.33
C GLU A 269 14.09 19.25 4.11
N GLU A 270 13.18 20.20 3.88
CA GLU A 270 11.83 20.16 4.46
C GLU A 270 11.02 18.99 3.90
N MET A 271 11.03 18.79 2.59
CA MET A 271 10.37 17.65 1.95
C MET A 271 10.95 16.32 2.45
N LYS A 272 12.29 16.20 2.52
CA LYS A 272 12.97 15.00 3.04
C LYS A 272 12.60 14.72 4.49
N ALA A 273 12.61 15.74 5.36
CA ALA A 273 12.21 15.59 6.75
C ALA A 273 10.72 15.24 6.91
N TRP A 274 9.87 15.72 6.00
CA TRP A 274 8.44 15.42 5.97
C TRP A 274 8.18 13.95 5.65
N ILE A 275 8.76 13.41 4.57
CA ILE A 275 8.61 11.98 4.22
C ILE A 275 9.24 11.06 5.27
N GLN A 276 10.39 11.45 5.85
CA GLN A 276 11.04 10.66 6.91
C GLN A 276 10.14 10.56 8.15
N ARG A 277 9.45 11.66 8.51
CA ARG A 277 8.51 11.65 9.63
C ARG A 277 7.36 10.68 9.40
N GLY A 278 6.80 10.62 8.19
CA GLY A 278 5.75 9.66 7.86
C GLY A 278 6.24 8.21 7.94
N GLU A 279 7.44 7.93 7.43
CA GLU A 279 8.09 6.62 7.56
C GLU A 279 8.32 6.25 9.03
N ASP A 280 8.76 7.18 9.87
CA ASP A 280 8.99 6.95 11.30
C ASP A 280 7.68 6.61 12.03
N ILE A 281 6.57 7.30 11.70
CA ILE A 281 5.23 6.98 12.24
C ILE A 281 4.82 5.56 11.82
N ILE A 282 5.07 5.18 10.57
CA ILE A 282 4.81 3.81 10.10
C ILE A 282 5.65 2.80 10.89
N LYS A 283 6.94 3.05 11.05
CA LYS A 283 7.85 2.18 11.82
C LYS A 283 7.47 2.10 13.29
N GLU A 284 6.86 3.12 13.86
CA GLU A 284 6.39 3.11 15.24
C GLU A 284 5.10 2.30 15.40
N ARG A 285 4.12 2.49 14.50
CA ARG A 285 2.77 1.92 14.63
C ARG A 285 2.63 0.51 14.08
N PHE A 286 3.23 0.21 12.93
CA PHE A 286 3.03 -1.05 12.22
C PHE A 286 4.02 -2.09 12.70
N LYS A 287 3.98 -2.41 13.98
CA LYS A 287 4.83 -3.42 14.63
C LYS A 287 3.96 -4.27 15.55
N ARG A 288 4.42 -5.49 15.80
CA ARG A 288 3.81 -6.41 16.75
C ARG A 288 3.86 -5.92 18.19
#